data_AF-A0A9E3CEU4-F1
#
_entry.id   AF-A0A9E3CEU4-F1
#
_cell.length_a   1.000
_cell.length_b   1.000
_cell.length_c   1.000
_cell.angle_alpha   90.00
_cell.angle_beta   90.00
_cell.angle_gamma   90.00
#
_symmetry.space_group_name_H-M   'P 1'
#
loop_
_entity.id
_entity.type
_entity.pdbx_description
1 polymer ?
#
loop_
_entity_poly.entity_id
_entity_poly.type
_entity_poly.pdbx_seq_one_letter_code
_entity_poly.pdbx_strand_id
1 'polypeptide(L)'
;MMRPAKFALDFLEGQEFEGFTRGETWNGFACPLFTREQAERLAEAWRARGHEARYDAGADAFTFQMDSGGEEYDTFPAVEADGQRLYPVGASCWIWDEI
;
A
#
# COMPACT_ATOMS: atom_id res chain seq x y z
N MET A 1 -7.94 -7.41 -16.33
CA MET A 1 -7.02 -8.46 -15.86
C MET A 1 -5.86 -7.77 -15.19
N MET A 2 -5.49 -8.24 -14.00
CA MET A 2 -4.33 -7.70 -13.31
C MET A 2 -3.03 -8.09 -14.03
N ARG A 3 -2.07 -7.17 -14.04
CA ARG A 3 -0.69 -7.43 -14.47
C ARG A 3 0.29 -7.12 -13.34
N PRO A 4 1.42 -7.83 -13.24
CA PRO A 4 2.48 -7.46 -12.32
C PRO A 4 3.10 -6.11 -12.75
N ALA A 5 3.54 -5.34 -11.76
CA ALA A 5 4.26 -4.08 -11.92
C ALA A 5 5.08 -3.77 -10.65
N LYS A 6 5.89 -2.72 -10.69
CA LYS A 6 6.58 -2.17 -9.53
C LYS A 6 6.05 -0.78 -9.23
N PHE A 7 6.08 -0.43 -7.95
CA PHE A 7 5.58 0.85 -7.47
C PHE A 7 6.58 1.51 -6.52
N ALA A 8 6.67 2.82 -6.61
CA ALA A 8 7.37 3.67 -5.66
C ALA A 8 6.37 4.64 -5.02
N LEU A 9 6.53 4.85 -3.72
CA LEU A 9 5.76 5.85 -2.97
C LEU A 9 6.66 7.05 -2.73
N ASP A 10 6.15 8.25 -3.01
CA ASP A 10 6.87 9.50 -2.82
C ASP A 10 7.49 9.63 -1.41
N PHE A 11 6.76 9.22 -0.38
CA PHE A 11 7.22 9.25 1.01
C PHE A 11 8.36 8.26 1.32
N LEU A 12 8.43 7.15 0.58
CA LEU A 12 9.40 6.06 0.77
C LEU A 12 10.48 6.07 -0.32
N GLU A 13 11.10 7.23 -0.55
CA GLU A 13 12.15 7.40 -1.56
C GLU A 13 13.20 6.27 -1.55
N GLY A 14 13.50 5.74 -2.75
CA GLY A 14 14.47 4.68 -2.97
C GLY A 14 13.97 3.27 -2.63
N GLN A 15 12.72 3.11 -2.22
CA GLN A 15 12.07 1.81 -2.05
C GLN A 15 11.19 1.47 -3.26
N GLU A 16 11.25 0.21 -3.68
CA GLU A 16 10.38 -0.34 -4.73
C GLU A 16 9.59 -1.52 -4.16
N PHE A 17 8.31 -1.56 -4.51
CA PHE A 17 7.40 -2.62 -4.08
C PHE A 17 6.82 -3.32 -5.30
N GLU A 18 6.92 -4.66 -5.32
CA GLU A 18 6.26 -5.45 -6.34
C GLU A 18 4.76 -5.55 -6.03
N GLY A 19 3.93 -5.37 -7.04
CA GLY A 19 2.49 -5.46 -6.89
C GLY A 19 1.79 -5.75 -8.20
N PHE A 20 0.49 -5.49 -8.20
CA PHE A 20 -0.38 -5.68 -9.34
C PHE A 20 -1.14 -4.40 -9.65
N THR A 21 -1.51 -4.24 -10.91
CA THR A 21 -2.35 -3.13 -11.38
C THR A 21 -3.36 -3.60 -12.42
N ARG A 22 -4.49 -2.91 -12.48
CA ARG A 22 -5.48 -3.01 -13.57
C ARG A 22 -5.34 -1.87 -14.58
N GLY A 23 -4.30 -1.03 -14.46
CA GLY A 23 -4.13 0.22 -15.20
C GLY A 23 -4.96 1.38 -14.64
N GLU A 24 -5.51 1.22 -13.43
CA GLU A 24 -6.31 2.23 -12.76
C GLU A 24 -5.42 3.31 -12.16
N THR A 25 -5.89 4.55 -12.24
CA THR A 25 -5.22 5.71 -11.64
C THR A 25 -6.23 6.57 -10.89
N TRP A 26 -5.74 7.28 -9.88
CA TRP A 26 -6.48 8.31 -9.14
C TRP A 26 -5.71 9.63 -9.23
N ASN A 27 -6.30 10.64 -9.86
CA ASN A 27 -5.64 11.92 -10.17
C ASN A 27 -4.30 11.79 -10.91
N GLY A 28 -4.13 10.72 -11.69
CA GLY A 28 -2.90 10.41 -12.42
C GLY A 28 -1.90 9.52 -11.67
N PHE A 29 -2.11 9.25 -10.38
CA PHE A 29 -1.28 8.35 -9.57
C PHE A 29 -1.76 6.92 -9.66
N ALA A 30 -0.85 5.95 -9.59
CA ALA A 30 -1.16 4.53 -9.69
C ALA A 30 -2.03 4.05 -8.52
N CYS A 31 -2.86 3.05 -8.77
CA CYS A 31 -3.64 2.36 -7.74
C CYS A 31 -3.12 0.92 -7.58
N PRO A 32 -2.04 0.68 -6.81
CA PRO A 32 -1.43 -0.63 -6.69
C PRO A 32 -2.25 -1.57 -5.81
N LEU A 33 -2.06 -2.87 -6.05
CA LEU A 33 -2.55 -3.96 -5.23
C LEU A 33 -1.37 -4.85 -4.81
N PHE A 34 -1.16 -5.03 -3.52
CA PHE A 34 0.00 -5.75 -2.97
C PHE A 34 -0.38 -7.11 -2.40
N THR A 35 0.56 -8.07 -2.43
CA THR A 35 0.43 -9.29 -1.62
C THR A 35 0.56 -8.95 -0.13
N ARG A 36 0.14 -9.86 0.75
CA ARG A 36 0.35 -9.68 2.21
C ARG A 36 1.82 -9.43 2.55
N GLU A 37 2.72 -10.19 1.91
CA GLU A 37 4.16 -10.09 2.12
C GLU A 37 4.70 -8.71 1.70
N GLN A 38 4.26 -8.20 0.54
CA GLN A 38 4.69 -6.88 0.07
C GLN A 38 4.08 -5.74 0.89
N ALA A 39 2.83 -5.89 1.33
CA ALA A 39 2.20 -4.94 2.25
C ALA A 39 2.90 -4.91 3.62
N GLU A 40 3.40 -6.04 4.12
CA GLU A 40 4.21 -6.07 5.34
C GLU A 40 5.57 -5.40 5.12
N ARG A 41 6.24 -5.64 3.99
CA ARG A 41 7.48 -4.92 3.64
C ARG A 41 7.27 -3.41 3.58
N LEU A 42 6.14 -2.97 3.05
CA LEU A 42 5.75 -1.56 3.05
C LEU A 42 5.56 -1.06 4.48
N ALA A 43 4.85 -1.80 5.34
CA ALA A 43 4.69 -1.47 6.75
C ALA A 43 6.02 -1.40 7.51
N GLU A 44 6.98 -2.28 7.22
CA GLU A 44 8.35 -2.21 7.74
C GLU A 44 9.08 -0.94 7.29
N ALA A 45 9.00 -0.60 6.00
CA ALA A 45 9.61 0.62 5.47
C ALA A 45 8.98 1.88 6.07
N TRP A 46 7.66 1.88 6.29
CA TRP A 46 6.93 2.95 6.98
C TRP A 46 7.42 3.12 8.42
N ARG A 47 7.54 2.00 9.17
CA ARG A 47 8.10 1.99 10.53
C ARG A 47 9.54 2.45 10.59
N ALA A 48 10.36 2.10 9.60
CA ALA A 48 11.76 2.56 9.52
C ALA A 48 11.89 4.08 9.35
N ARG A 49 10.85 4.77 8.86
CA ARG A 49 10.77 6.24 8.84
C ARG A 49 10.27 6.86 10.15
N GLY A 50 9.98 6.05 11.17
CA GLY A 50 9.55 6.51 12.49
C GLY A 50 8.04 6.66 12.66
N HIS A 51 7.24 6.11 11.74
CA HIS A 51 5.78 6.14 11.79
C HIS A 51 5.18 4.80 12.24
N GLU A 52 4.00 4.82 12.83
CA GLU A 52 3.31 3.57 13.14
C GLU A 52 2.70 2.93 11.89
N ALA A 53 2.88 1.62 11.74
CA ALA A 53 2.14 0.80 10.78
C ALA A 53 1.93 -0.60 11.34
N ARG A 54 0.72 -1.16 11.19
CA ARG A 54 0.35 -2.47 11.74
C ARG A 54 -0.59 -3.24 10.83
N TYR A 55 -0.52 -4.56 10.92
CA TYR A 55 -1.53 -5.46 10.36
C TYR A 55 -2.50 -5.90 11.46
N ASP A 56 -3.80 -5.80 11.18
CA ASP A 56 -4.87 -6.34 12.03
C ASP A 56 -5.41 -7.63 11.39
N ALA A 57 -5.11 -8.78 12.02
CA ALA A 57 -5.54 -10.08 11.53
C ALA A 57 -7.06 -10.33 11.66
N GLY A 58 -7.75 -9.64 12.58
CA GLY A 58 -9.19 -9.73 12.74
C GLY A 58 -9.95 -8.95 11.67
N ALA A 59 -9.41 -7.79 11.27
CA ALA A 59 -9.95 -6.98 10.18
C ALA A 59 -9.39 -7.36 8.80
N ASP A 60 -8.32 -8.17 8.74
CA ASP A 60 -7.54 -8.47 7.53
C ASP A 60 -7.16 -7.18 6.78
N ALA A 61 -6.51 -6.26 7.51
CA ALA A 61 -6.23 -4.92 7.03
C ALA A 61 -4.87 -4.41 7.51
N PHE A 62 -4.25 -3.53 6.73
CA PHE A 62 -3.08 -2.78 7.15
C PHE A 62 -3.49 -1.35 7.52
N THR A 63 -2.99 -0.86 8.66
CA THR A 63 -3.22 0.49 9.16
C THR A 63 -1.91 1.25 9.24
N PHE A 64 -1.88 2.50 8.76
CA PHE A 64 -0.70 3.37 8.70
C PHE A 64 -0.99 4.72 9.32
N GLN A 65 -0.11 5.21 10.18
CA GLN A 65 -0.18 6.55 10.75
C GLN A 65 0.27 7.59 9.72
N MET A 66 -0.57 8.61 9.50
CA MET A 66 -0.37 9.62 8.45
C MET A 66 0.40 10.86 8.94
N ASP A 67 0.30 11.19 10.22
CA ASP A 67 1.01 12.32 10.82
C ASP A 67 1.93 11.85 11.96
N SER A 68 3.17 12.35 11.98
CA SER A 68 4.17 11.96 12.98
C SER A 68 3.75 12.43 14.37
N GLY A 69 3.24 11.51 15.18
CA GLY A 69 2.73 11.82 16.53
C GLY A 69 1.28 12.33 16.53
N GLY A 70 0.60 12.28 15.39
CA GLY A 70 -0.84 12.53 15.28
C GLY A 70 -1.68 11.27 15.48
N GLU A 71 -3.00 11.46 15.53
CA GLU A 71 -4.00 10.38 15.71
C GLU A 71 -4.68 9.95 14.39
N GLU A 72 -4.18 10.43 13.25
CA GLU A 72 -4.73 10.11 11.93
C GLU A 72 -4.11 8.83 11.37
N TYR A 73 -4.97 7.89 11.00
CA TYR A 73 -4.57 6.61 10.45
C TYR A 73 -5.42 6.25 9.23
N ASP A 74 -4.76 5.82 8.16
CA ASP A 74 -5.42 5.18 7.02
C ASP A 74 -5.43 3.66 7.22
N THR A 75 -6.55 3.01 6.89
CA THR A 75 -6.70 1.55 6.99
C THR A 75 -7.15 0.95 5.67
N PHE A 76 -6.41 -0.04 5.21
CA PHE A 76 -6.58 -0.70 3.91
C PHE A 76 -6.94 -2.18 4.12
N PRO A 77 -8.23 -2.54 4.11
CA PRO A 77 -8.66 -3.94 4.17
C PRO A 77 -8.28 -4.69 2.90
N ALA A 78 -8.07 -5.99 3.04
CA ALA A 78 -7.85 -6.89 1.91
C ALA A 78 -9.05 -6.85 0.94
N VAL A 79 -8.75 -7.01 -0.34
CA VAL A 79 -9.72 -7.14 -1.43
C VAL A 79 -9.45 -8.44 -2.20
N GLU A 80 -10.52 -9.03 -2.73
CA GLU A 80 -10.40 -10.15 -3.66
C GLU A 80 -10.33 -9.60 -5.09
N ALA A 81 -9.23 -9.87 -5.80
CA ALA A 81 -8.99 -9.40 -7.15
C ALA A 81 -8.43 -10.54 -8.02
N ASP A 82 -9.09 -10.84 -9.14
CA ASP A 82 -8.85 -11.99 -10.03
C ASP A 82 -8.57 -13.32 -9.28
N GLY A 83 -9.32 -13.58 -8.20
CA GLY A 83 -9.21 -14.81 -7.42
C GLY A 83 -8.05 -14.84 -6.41
N GLN A 84 -7.37 -13.71 -6.21
CA GLN A 84 -6.31 -13.54 -5.22
C GLN A 84 -6.68 -12.46 -4.21
N ARG A 85 -6.35 -12.72 -2.94
CA ARG A 85 -6.41 -11.73 -1.87
C ARG A 85 -5.21 -10.77 -1.93
N LEU A 86 -5.49 -9.48 -2.06
CA LEU A 86 -4.50 -8.40 -2.19
C LEU A 86 -4.88 -7.21 -1.31
N TYR A 87 -3.93 -6.30 -1.09
CA TYR A 87 -4.09 -5.13 -0.23
C TYR A 87 -3.90 -3.85 -1.06
N PRO A 88 -4.92 -2.97 -1.15
CA PRO A 88 -4.86 -1.72 -1.90
C PRO A 88 -4.20 -0.60 -1.07
N VAL A 89 -3.02 -0.87 -0.50
CA VAL A 89 -2.36 0.05 0.44
C VAL A 89 -2.06 1.39 -0.24
N GLY A 90 -2.69 2.46 0.23
CA GLY A 90 -2.56 3.80 -0.32
C GLY A 90 -3.25 4.04 -1.66
N ALA A 91 -3.90 3.04 -2.26
CA ALA A 91 -4.59 3.22 -3.54
C ALA A 91 -5.74 4.23 -3.40
N SER A 92 -5.83 5.19 -4.32
CA SER A 92 -6.78 6.32 -4.28
C SER A 92 -6.64 7.30 -3.10
N CYS A 93 -5.55 7.21 -2.34
CA CYS A 93 -5.27 8.12 -1.22
C CYS A 93 -3.88 8.75 -1.32
N TRP A 94 -2.88 7.97 -1.75
CA TRP A 94 -1.47 8.37 -1.74
C TRP A 94 -0.90 8.49 -3.15
N ILE A 95 0.32 9.03 -3.23
CA ILE A 95 1.02 9.34 -4.48
C ILE A 95 1.92 8.16 -4.86
N TRP A 96 1.35 7.21 -5.58
CA TRP A 96 2.08 6.08 -6.15
C TRP A 96 2.48 6.33 -7.59
N ASP A 97 3.74 6.04 -7.90
CA ASP A 97 4.24 5.93 -9.27
C ASP A 97 4.43 4.46 -9.64
N GLU A 98 4.04 4.09 -10.86
CA GLU A 98 4.42 2.82 -11.48
C GLU A 98 5.76 2.99 -12.21
N ILE A 99 6.74 2.11 -11.92
CA ILE A 99 8.14 2.21 -12.39
C ILE A 99 8.63 0.95 -13.11
#